data_AF-A0A397FU18-F1
#
_entry.id   AF-A0A397FU18-F1
#
_cell.length_a   1.000
_cell.length_b   1.000
_cell.length_c   1.000
_cell.angle_alpha   90.00
_cell.angle_beta   90.00
_cell.angle_gamma   90.00
#
_symmetry.space_group_name_H-M   'P 1'
#
loop_
_entity.id
_entity.type
_entity.pdbx_description
1 polymer ?
#
loop_
_entity_poly.entity_id
_entity_poly.type
_entity_poly.pdbx_seq_one_letter_code
_entity_poly.pdbx_strand_id
1 'polypeptide(L)'
;MTEKQSLLARKKSKIVLLLINPIFNYITWKEEPNIYYYSLNELIVDRREKLMAWKEQKSDDLISFIEKLNNSEIANNEKLKQILEIQASKLIFINYPRSKENLQELEKWIRFADQSPPVLLLVNFTEKTEKIFVELKNASIVCPLCEKSWKKESTIQDGNFLCPLDKITFSQKEVEEFTEWLLDDHVKKSVEIVEYGKKNKYKIFQRELSLPTDFESEILQKSLQEQINKI
;
A
#
# COMPACT_ATOMS: atom_id res chain seq x y z
N MET A 1 34.41 10.03 -33.11
CA MET A 1 33.04 10.36 -32.64
C MET A 1 33.02 10.11 -31.15
N THR A 2 32.86 11.17 -30.37
CA THR A 2 32.97 11.18 -28.91
C THR A 2 31.71 10.61 -28.26
N GLU A 3 31.85 9.98 -27.08
CA GLU A 3 30.82 9.38 -26.20
C GLU A 3 29.65 10.32 -25.79
N LYS A 4 29.51 11.50 -26.42
CA LYS A 4 28.51 12.52 -26.12
C LYS A 4 27.16 12.33 -26.82
N GLN A 5 26.89 11.20 -27.46
CA GLN A 5 25.66 10.99 -28.26
C GLN A 5 24.72 9.85 -27.80
N SER A 6 24.87 9.29 -26.59
CA SER A 6 23.83 8.38 -26.03
C SER A 6 23.26 8.77 -24.66
N LEU A 7 23.39 10.05 -24.27
CA LEU A 7 22.47 10.65 -23.29
C LEU A 7 21.11 10.93 -23.96
N LEU A 8 20.47 9.89 -24.50
CA LEU A 8 19.02 9.91 -24.65
C LEU A 8 18.47 10.20 -23.26
N ALA A 9 17.81 11.35 -23.09
CA ALA A 9 17.12 11.69 -21.86
C ALA A 9 16.18 10.53 -21.54
N ARG A 10 16.59 9.67 -20.60
CA ARG A 10 15.75 8.55 -20.15
C ARG A 10 14.46 9.18 -19.65
N LYS A 11 13.34 8.76 -20.23
CA LYS A 11 12.03 9.26 -19.82
C LYS A 11 11.85 8.85 -18.35
N LYS A 12 11.87 9.84 -17.45
CA LYS A 12 11.70 9.62 -16.02
C LYS A 12 10.24 9.29 -15.75
N SER A 13 10.02 8.24 -14.96
CA SER A 13 8.69 7.85 -14.51
C SER A 13 8.24 8.80 -13.41
N LYS A 14 6.97 9.18 -13.42
CA LYS A 14 6.41 9.94 -12.30
C LYS A 14 6.07 8.99 -11.16
N ILE A 15 6.72 9.17 -10.02
CA ILE A 15 6.49 8.34 -8.84
C ILE A 15 5.38 8.96 -8.01
N VAL A 16 4.34 8.18 -7.71
CA VAL A 16 3.21 8.59 -6.88
C VAL A 16 3.10 7.64 -5.69
N LEU A 17 3.09 8.19 -4.48
CA LEU A 17 2.87 7.47 -3.23
C LEU A 17 1.42 7.68 -2.84
N LEU A 18 0.59 6.65 -3.00
CA LEU A 18 -0.82 6.67 -2.64
C LEU A 18 -0.96 6.18 -1.19
N LEU A 19 -1.20 7.10 -0.27
CA LEU A 19 -1.53 6.77 1.13
C LEU A 19 -3.05 6.73 1.27
N ILE A 20 -3.60 5.53 1.40
CA ILE A 20 -5.03 5.26 1.53
C ILE A 20 -5.25 4.24 2.64
N ASN A 21 -6.32 4.39 3.41
CA ASN A 21 -6.58 3.49 4.51
C ASN A 21 -6.57 2.00 4.07
N PRO A 22 -5.86 1.09 4.76
CA PRO A 22 -5.75 -0.33 4.40
C PRO A 22 -7.08 -1.07 4.25
N ILE A 23 -8.18 -0.56 4.84
CA ILE A 23 -9.52 -1.11 4.64
C ILE A 23 -9.92 -1.11 3.14
N PHE A 24 -9.30 -0.25 2.32
CA PHE A 24 -9.51 -0.18 0.87
C PHE A 24 -8.59 -1.11 0.07
N ASN A 25 -7.78 -1.94 0.74
CA ASN A 25 -6.95 -2.94 0.09
C ASN A 25 -7.77 -4.11 -0.54
N TYR A 26 -9.08 -3.97 -0.75
CA TYR A 26 -9.84 -4.88 -1.61
C TYR A 26 -9.83 -4.44 -3.08
N ILE A 27 -9.42 -3.20 -3.38
CA ILE A 27 -9.38 -2.67 -4.75
C ILE A 27 -8.35 -3.46 -5.57
N THR A 28 -8.79 -3.89 -6.76
CA THR A 28 -7.92 -4.45 -7.80
C THR A 28 -7.67 -3.36 -8.82
N TRP A 29 -6.43 -2.89 -8.93
CA TRP A 29 -6.08 -1.83 -9.85
C TRP A 29 -6.03 -2.36 -11.29
N LYS A 30 -6.75 -1.71 -12.19
CA LYS A 30 -6.79 -2.06 -13.62
C LYS A 30 -5.50 -1.50 -14.23
N GLU A 31 -4.79 -2.33 -14.97
CA GLU A 31 -3.61 -1.89 -15.71
C GLU A 31 -4.02 -0.86 -16.76
N GLU A 32 -3.36 0.30 -16.73
CA GLU A 32 -3.48 1.32 -17.78
C GLU A 32 -2.16 1.38 -18.57
N PRO A 33 -2.21 1.72 -19.88
CA PRO A 33 -0.99 1.82 -20.68
C PRO A 33 0.06 2.74 -20.02
N ASN A 34 1.21 2.16 -19.69
CA ASN A 34 2.35 2.83 -19.05
C ASN A 34 2.07 3.39 -17.63
N ILE A 35 1.09 2.87 -16.90
CA ILE A 35 0.90 3.11 -15.47
C ILE A 35 0.98 1.78 -14.74
N TYR A 36 1.93 1.67 -13.81
CA TYR A 36 2.11 0.47 -13.01
C TYR A 36 1.73 0.74 -11.55
N TYR A 37 0.98 -0.20 -10.99
CA TYR A 37 0.56 -0.19 -9.59
C TYR A 37 1.36 -1.23 -8.84
N TYR A 38 1.91 -0.81 -7.72
CA TYR A 38 2.65 -1.68 -6.82
C TYR A 38 2.00 -1.59 -5.47
N SER A 39 1.22 -2.62 -5.16
CA SER A 39 0.68 -2.76 -3.84
C SER A 39 1.75 -3.29 -2.89
N LEU A 40 1.59 -2.96 -1.61
CA LEU A 40 2.59 -3.21 -0.58
C LEU A 40 2.99 -4.69 -0.44
N ASN A 41 2.02 -5.59 -0.63
CA ASN A 41 2.20 -7.04 -0.65
C ASN A 41 2.89 -7.55 -1.94
N GLU A 42 2.99 -6.73 -2.98
CA GLU A 42 3.76 -7.02 -4.20
C GLU A 42 5.18 -6.44 -4.11
N LEU A 43 5.48 -5.57 -3.14
CA LEU A 43 6.73 -4.83 -3.05
C LEU A 43 7.73 -5.39 -2.03
N ILE A 44 7.29 -5.71 -0.81
CA ILE A 44 8.19 -5.73 0.35
C ILE A 44 8.44 -7.13 0.93
N VAL A 45 7.55 -8.09 0.70
CA VAL A 45 7.81 -9.48 1.06
C VAL A 45 7.24 -10.35 -0.03
N ASP A 46 8.02 -11.31 -0.54
CA ASP A 46 7.42 -12.38 -1.33
C ASP A 46 6.36 -13.01 -0.42
N ARG A 47 5.10 -12.85 -0.78
CA ARG A 47 3.95 -13.43 -0.07
C ARG A 47 4.20 -14.90 0.30
N ARG A 48 4.98 -15.61 -0.52
CA ARG A 48 5.44 -16.97 -0.25
C ARG A 48 6.28 -17.10 1.02
N GLU A 49 7.19 -16.17 1.32
CA GLU A 49 8.02 -16.17 2.52
C GLU A 49 7.21 -15.87 3.78
N LYS A 50 6.30 -14.88 3.72
CA LYS A 50 5.28 -14.65 4.78
C LYS A 50 4.50 -15.93 5.09
N LEU A 51 4.06 -16.63 4.04
CA LEU A 51 3.32 -17.88 4.17
C LEU A 51 4.16 -19.02 4.73
N MET A 52 5.43 -19.14 4.34
CA MET A 52 6.34 -20.17 4.85
C MET A 52 6.67 -19.91 6.32
N ALA A 53 7.05 -18.69 6.69
CA ALA A 53 7.33 -18.30 8.07
C ALA A 53 6.13 -18.54 8.99
N TRP A 54 4.90 -18.22 8.55
CA TRP A 54 3.69 -18.49 9.33
C TRP A 54 3.40 -19.98 9.50
N LYS A 55 3.65 -20.78 8.47
CA LYS A 55 3.48 -22.25 8.54
C LYS A 55 4.48 -22.92 9.47
N GLU A 56 5.71 -22.40 9.52
CA GLU A 56 6.81 -22.93 10.33
C GLU A 56 6.75 -22.46 11.78
N GLN A 57 6.29 -21.22 12.01
CA GLN A 57 6.27 -20.57 13.32
C GLN A 57 4.91 -19.92 13.54
N LYS A 58 3.87 -20.74 13.77
CA LYS A 58 2.62 -20.20 14.33
C LYS A 58 2.96 -19.46 15.62
N SER A 59 2.71 -18.16 15.63
CA SER A 59 3.01 -17.30 16.77
C SER A 59 1.74 -17.05 17.56
N ASP A 60 1.85 -17.08 18.89
CA ASP A 60 0.78 -16.66 19.80
C ASP A 60 0.58 -15.13 19.80
N ASP A 61 1.53 -14.37 19.20
CA ASP A 61 1.49 -12.92 19.05
C ASP A 61 1.60 -12.55 17.56
N LEU A 62 0.44 -12.56 16.89
CA LEU A 62 0.29 -12.27 15.46
C LEU A 62 0.85 -10.89 15.09
N ILE A 63 0.61 -9.87 15.91
CA ILE A 63 1.04 -8.48 15.61
C ILE A 63 2.57 -8.40 15.63
N SER A 64 3.20 -8.87 16.70
CA SER A 64 4.67 -8.88 16.82
C SER A 64 5.35 -9.68 15.70
N PHE A 65 4.74 -10.81 15.31
CA PHE A 65 5.21 -11.60 14.18
C PHE A 65 5.17 -10.82 12.86
N ILE A 66 4.03 -10.19 12.55
CA ILE A 66 3.87 -9.41 11.32
C ILE A 66 4.79 -8.18 11.32
N GLU A 67 4.94 -7.48 12.44
CA GLU A 67 5.89 -6.37 12.57
C GLU A 67 7.33 -6.80 12.29
N LYS A 68 7.78 -7.93 12.86
CA LYS A 68 9.13 -8.46 12.62
C LYS A 68 9.35 -8.77 11.14
N LEU A 69 8.40 -9.46 10.50
CA LEU A 69 8.47 -9.78 9.07
C LEU A 69 8.50 -8.53 8.19
N ASN A 70 7.72 -7.50 8.53
CA ASN A 70 7.71 -6.26 7.75
C ASN A 70 8.99 -5.44 7.97
N ASN A 71 9.60 -5.50 9.15
CA ASN A 71 10.83 -4.76 9.48
C ASN A 71 12.10 -5.40 8.93
N SER A 72 12.11 -6.72 8.69
CA SER A 72 13.31 -7.43 8.20
C SER A 72 13.69 -7.09 6.75
N GLU A 73 12.81 -6.50 5.94
CA GLU A 73 13.01 -6.44 4.48
C GLU A 73 12.86 -5.05 3.85
N ILE A 74 13.54 -4.06 4.41
CA ILE A 74 13.90 -2.83 3.68
C ILE A 74 15.36 -2.86 3.17
N ALA A 75 16.13 -3.88 3.58
CA ALA A 75 17.58 -3.92 3.42
C ALA A 75 18.09 -4.54 2.10
N ASN A 76 17.30 -5.31 1.35
CA ASN A 76 17.75 -6.01 0.12
C ASN A 76 16.91 -5.66 -1.11
N ASN A 77 16.94 -4.39 -1.52
CA ASN A 77 15.94 -3.86 -2.45
C ASN A 77 16.30 -3.89 -3.94
N GLU A 78 16.88 -4.99 -4.42
CA GLU A 78 17.13 -5.19 -5.86
C GLU A 78 15.80 -5.14 -6.65
N LYS A 79 14.69 -5.57 -6.04
CA LYS A 79 13.35 -5.49 -6.63
C LYS A 79 12.85 -4.05 -6.78
N LEU A 80 12.94 -3.20 -5.76
CA LEU A 80 12.58 -1.78 -5.90
C LEU A 80 13.47 -1.08 -6.92
N LYS A 81 14.77 -1.39 -6.95
CA LYS A 81 15.68 -0.86 -7.96
C LYS A 81 15.19 -1.23 -9.37
N GLN A 82 14.88 -2.51 -9.63
CA GLN A 82 14.32 -2.95 -10.91
C GLN A 82 13.02 -2.22 -11.26
N ILE A 83 12.12 -2.03 -10.28
CA ILE A 83 10.87 -1.29 -10.48
C ILE A 83 11.14 0.16 -10.87
N LEU A 84 12.08 0.83 -10.20
CA LEU A 84 12.42 2.24 -10.47
C LEU A 84 13.16 2.43 -11.79
N GLU A 85 13.75 1.38 -12.36
CA GLU A 85 14.37 1.40 -13.69
C GLU A 85 13.35 1.28 -14.83
N ILE A 86 12.11 0.86 -14.55
CA ILE A 86 11.04 0.76 -15.55
C ILE A 86 10.71 2.15 -16.11
N GLN A 87 10.73 2.25 -17.44
CA GLN A 87 10.31 3.44 -18.18
C GLN A 87 8.79 3.42 -18.36
N ALA A 88 8.09 4.10 -17.47
CA ALA A 88 6.65 4.23 -17.46
C ALA A 88 6.25 5.71 -17.47
N SER A 89 4.97 5.98 -17.67
CA SER A 89 4.42 7.30 -17.41
C SER A 89 4.33 7.53 -15.89
N LYS A 90 3.84 6.52 -15.15
CA LYS A 90 3.68 6.58 -13.69
C LYS A 90 4.02 5.25 -13.02
N LEU A 91 4.66 5.33 -11.86
CA LEU A 91 4.82 4.22 -10.91
C LEU A 91 4.02 4.61 -9.65
N ILE A 92 2.97 3.87 -9.35
CA ILE A 92 2.07 4.13 -8.23
C ILE A 92 2.37 3.13 -7.12
N PHE A 93 2.87 3.61 -5.99
CA PHE A 93 3.13 2.82 -4.79
C PHE A 93 1.95 2.98 -3.84
N ILE A 94 1.21 1.90 -3.58
CA ILE A 94 0.00 1.91 -2.75
C ILE A 94 0.36 1.47 -1.34
N ASN A 95 0.14 2.35 -0.36
CA ASN A 95 0.47 2.13 1.05
C ASN A 95 1.94 1.81 1.34
N TYR A 96 2.81 2.12 0.38
CA TYR A 96 4.26 2.21 0.54
C TYR A 96 4.69 3.66 0.29
N PRO A 97 5.58 4.24 1.11
CA PRO A 97 6.26 3.68 2.29
C PRO A 97 5.36 3.43 3.51
N ARG A 98 5.72 2.46 4.39
CA ARG A 98 5.00 2.18 5.66
C ARG A 98 5.47 3.05 6.82
N SER A 99 6.63 3.67 6.71
CA SER A 99 7.19 4.53 7.74
C SER A 99 8.02 5.66 7.13
N LYS A 100 8.40 6.63 7.97
CA LYS A 100 9.35 7.66 7.58
C LYS A 100 10.70 7.08 7.15
N GLU A 101 11.20 6.06 7.85
CA GLU A 101 12.48 5.39 7.52
C GLU A 101 12.40 4.70 6.16
N ASN A 102 11.25 4.08 5.85
CA ASN A 102 11.00 3.51 4.51
C ASN A 102 11.00 4.59 3.44
N LEU A 103 10.42 5.77 3.71
CA LEU A 103 10.44 6.88 2.77
C LEU A 103 11.87 7.37 2.53
N GLN A 104 12.66 7.51 3.60
CA GLN A 104 14.07 7.91 3.51
C GLN A 104 14.89 6.89 2.70
N GLU A 105 14.61 5.61 2.83
CA GLU A 105 15.26 4.58 2.03
C GLU A 105 14.83 4.64 0.57
N LEU A 106 13.53 4.76 0.32
CA LEU A 106 12.98 4.94 -1.04
C LEU A 106 13.62 6.14 -1.74
N GLU A 107 13.84 7.26 -1.05
CA GLU A 107 14.54 8.41 -1.62
C GLU A 107 15.94 8.07 -2.14
N LYS A 108 16.70 7.24 -1.43
CA LYS A 108 18.03 6.82 -1.88
C LYS A 108 17.94 6.05 -3.18
N TRP A 109 16.98 5.13 -3.28
CA TRP A 109 16.75 4.34 -4.48
C TRP A 109 16.25 5.18 -5.66
N ILE A 110 15.36 6.15 -5.42
CA ILE A 110 14.89 7.11 -6.43
C ILE A 110 16.07 7.92 -6.99
N ARG A 111 16.94 8.43 -6.12
CA ARG A 111 18.15 9.16 -6.54
C ARG A 111 19.11 8.27 -7.31
N PHE A 112 19.32 7.03 -6.85
CA PHE A 112 20.18 6.05 -7.52
C PHE A 112 19.68 5.74 -8.94
N ALA A 113 18.36 5.58 -9.11
CA ALA A 113 17.72 5.32 -10.40
C ALA A 113 17.58 6.57 -11.29
N ASP A 114 18.13 7.72 -10.89
CA ASP A 114 17.98 9.03 -11.54
C ASP A 114 16.50 9.40 -11.80
N GLN A 115 15.60 9.05 -10.87
CA GLN A 115 14.17 9.39 -10.97
C GLN A 115 13.86 10.74 -10.31
N SER A 116 12.68 11.29 -10.63
CA SER A 116 12.20 12.51 -9.98
C SER A 116 11.75 12.24 -8.54
N PRO A 117 11.82 13.24 -7.64
CA PRO A 117 11.25 13.11 -6.30
C PRO A 117 9.78 12.67 -6.36
N PRO A 118 9.34 11.84 -5.41
CA PRO A 118 7.98 11.30 -5.45
C PRO A 118 6.94 12.38 -5.14
N VAL A 119 5.75 12.19 -5.69
CA VAL A 119 4.55 12.95 -5.35
C VAL A 119 3.76 12.16 -4.32
N LEU A 120 3.37 12.81 -3.22
CA LEU A 120 2.46 12.22 -2.23
C LEU A 120 1.02 12.52 -2.65
N LEU A 121 0.23 11.47 -2.85
CA LEU A 121 -1.21 11.54 -3.00
C LEU A 121 -1.85 11.00 -1.72
N LEU A 122 -2.46 11.91 -0.97
CA LEU A 122 -3.21 11.62 0.24
C LEU A 122 -4.69 11.55 -0.09
N VAL A 123 -5.27 10.43 0.28
CA VAL A 123 -6.71 10.24 0.21
C VAL A 123 -7.29 10.59 1.57
N ASN A 124 -7.92 11.75 1.65
CA ASN A 124 -8.59 12.19 2.87
C ASN A 124 -10.09 11.84 2.78
N PHE A 125 -10.65 11.49 3.93
CA PHE A 125 -12.08 11.29 4.09
C PHE A 125 -12.69 12.59 4.65
N THR A 126 -13.74 13.09 3.98
CA THR A 126 -14.71 14.06 4.50
C THR A 126 -15.53 13.47 5.65
N GLU A 127 -16.23 14.29 6.45
CA GLU A 127 -17.19 13.83 7.47
C GLU A 127 -18.23 12.82 6.93
N LYS A 128 -18.70 13.02 5.69
CA LYS A 128 -19.64 12.08 5.04
C LYS A 128 -18.99 10.72 4.78
N THR A 129 -17.72 10.71 4.41
CA THR A 129 -16.95 9.49 4.18
C THR A 129 -16.35 8.87 5.44
N GLU A 130 -16.26 9.61 6.54
CA GLU A 130 -15.92 9.02 7.86
C GLU A 130 -16.99 8.04 8.32
N LYS A 131 -18.28 8.37 8.12
CA LYS A 131 -19.38 7.44 8.42
C LYS A 131 -19.28 6.15 7.62
N ILE A 132 -19.01 6.28 6.32
CA ILE A 132 -18.81 5.14 5.43
C ILE A 132 -17.56 4.36 5.88
N PHE A 133 -16.47 5.04 6.24
CA PHE A 133 -15.28 4.37 6.76
C PHE A 133 -15.58 3.55 8.04
N VAL A 134 -16.39 4.06 8.95
CA VAL A 134 -16.82 3.32 10.15
C VAL A 134 -17.64 2.08 9.77
N GLU A 135 -18.58 2.21 8.84
CA GLU A 135 -19.35 1.07 8.31
C GLU A 135 -18.43 0.01 7.67
N LEU A 136 -17.49 0.44 6.83
CA LEU A 136 -16.50 -0.42 6.20
C LEU A 136 -15.61 -1.11 7.24
N LYS A 137 -15.12 -0.38 8.25
CA LYS A 137 -14.32 -0.92 9.34
C LYS A 137 -15.08 -2.01 10.11
N ASN A 138 -16.37 -1.81 10.34
CA ASN A 138 -17.19 -2.78 11.06
C ASN A 138 -17.52 -4.03 10.22
N ALA A 139 -17.75 -3.85 8.92
CA ALA A 139 -18.14 -4.91 7.99
C ALA A 139 -16.95 -5.69 7.40
N SER A 140 -15.72 -5.19 7.57
CA SER A 140 -14.53 -5.74 6.90
C SER A 140 -13.46 -6.20 7.88
N ILE A 141 -12.56 -7.02 7.36
CA ILE A 141 -11.41 -7.55 8.09
C ILE A 141 -10.20 -7.62 7.17
N VAL A 142 -9.01 -7.32 7.67
CA VAL A 142 -7.77 -7.35 6.88
C VAL A 142 -7.01 -8.64 7.17
N CYS A 143 -6.67 -9.39 6.13
CA CYS A 143 -5.84 -10.58 6.30
C CYS A 143 -4.42 -10.19 6.75
N PRO A 144 -3.84 -10.81 7.79
CA PRO A 144 -2.51 -10.45 8.27
C PRO A 144 -1.38 -10.75 7.28
N LEU A 145 -1.58 -11.72 6.39
CA LEU A 145 -0.54 -12.18 5.46
C LEU A 145 -0.63 -11.49 4.10
N CYS A 146 -1.78 -11.55 3.43
CA CYS A 146 -1.94 -10.90 2.12
C CYS A 146 -2.34 -9.42 2.20
N GLU A 147 -2.72 -8.92 3.39
CA GLU A 147 -3.14 -7.54 3.66
C GLU A 147 -4.31 -7.05 2.79
N LYS A 148 -5.01 -7.99 2.13
CA LYS A 148 -6.27 -7.73 1.44
C LYS A 148 -7.39 -7.60 2.46
N SER A 149 -8.27 -6.65 2.20
CA SER A 149 -9.50 -6.45 2.95
C SER A 149 -10.59 -7.37 2.41
N TRP A 150 -11.34 -8.00 3.32
CA TRP A 150 -12.42 -8.93 3.01
C TRP A 150 -13.66 -8.58 3.81
N LYS A 151 -14.84 -8.92 3.28
CA LYS A 151 -16.08 -8.80 4.05
C LYS A 151 -16.15 -9.89 5.11
N LYS A 152 -16.49 -9.52 6.34
CA LYS A 152 -16.64 -10.46 7.46
C LYS A 152 -17.67 -11.54 7.14
N GLU A 153 -18.83 -11.15 6.61
CA GLU A 153 -19.95 -12.05 6.28
C GLU A 153 -19.57 -13.22 5.34
N SER A 154 -18.57 -13.02 4.46
CA SER A 154 -18.18 -14.02 3.47
C SER A 154 -16.92 -14.80 3.83
N THR A 155 -16.21 -14.41 4.88
CA THR A 155 -14.90 -14.99 5.23
C THR A 155 -14.80 -15.47 6.67
N ILE A 156 -15.75 -15.11 7.53
CA ILE A 156 -15.85 -15.61 8.89
C ILE A 156 -16.90 -16.73 8.93
N GLN A 157 -16.48 -17.91 9.38
CA GLN A 157 -17.33 -19.06 9.62
C GLN A 157 -16.94 -19.69 10.95
N ASP A 158 -17.93 -19.99 11.80
CA ASP A 158 -17.73 -20.64 13.10
C ASP A 158 -16.62 -20.01 13.97
N GLY A 159 -16.60 -18.67 14.04
CA GLY A 159 -15.62 -17.90 14.82
C GLY A 159 -14.19 -17.87 14.24
N ASN A 160 -14.01 -18.34 13.01
CA ASN A 160 -12.72 -18.37 12.33
C ASN A 160 -12.77 -17.58 11.02
N PHE A 161 -11.71 -16.83 10.75
CA PHE A 161 -11.48 -16.17 9.46
C PHE A 161 -10.69 -17.09 8.53
N LEU A 162 -11.21 -17.38 7.34
CA LEU A 162 -10.50 -18.08 6.26
C LEU A 162 -10.09 -17.08 5.17
N CYS A 163 -8.78 -16.86 5.00
CA CYS A 163 -8.29 -16.02 3.91
C CYS A 163 -8.62 -16.66 2.55
N PRO A 164 -9.44 -16.00 1.69
CA PRO A 164 -9.81 -16.57 0.40
C PRO A 164 -8.62 -16.78 -0.55
N LEU A 165 -7.57 -15.96 -0.40
CA LEU A 165 -6.41 -15.96 -1.26
C LEU A 165 -5.30 -16.92 -0.79
N ASP A 166 -5.05 -16.97 0.53
CA ASP A 166 -3.99 -17.78 1.13
C ASP A 166 -4.45 -19.17 1.57
N LYS A 167 -5.77 -19.37 1.71
CA LYS A 167 -6.39 -20.58 2.28
C LYS A 167 -5.85 -20.91 3.68
N ILE A 168 -5.54 -19.88 4.45
CA ILE A 168 -5.09 -19.97 5.85
C ILE A 168 -6.18 -19.46 6.77
N THR A 169 -6.32 -20.15 7.90
CA THR A 169 -7.28 -19.84 8.94
C THR A 169 -6.61 -19.15 10.12
N PHE A 170 -7.33 -18.18 10.68
CA PHE A 170 -7.03 -17.49 11.93
C PHE A 170 -8.30 -17.46 12.78
N SER A 171 -8.19 -17.28 14.10
CA SER A 171 -9.40 -16.96 14.87
C SER A 171 -9.92 -15.59 14.48
N GLN A 172 -11.24 -15.38 14.54
CA GLN A 172 -11.84 -14.08 14.26
C GLN A 172 -11.21 -12.98 15.14
N LYS A 173 -11.04 -13.26 16.44
CA LYS A 173 -10.53 -12.31 17.42
C LYS A 173 -9.14 -11.80 17.04
N GLU A 174 -8.21 -12.70 16.71
CA GLU A 174 -6.84 -12.32 16.34
C GLU A 174 -6.81 -11.40 15.12
N VAL A 175 -7.65 -11.67 14.12
CA VAL A 175 -7.64 -10.88 12.88
C VAL A 175 -8.37 -9.54 13.07
N GLU A 176 -9.38 -9.48 13.94
CA GLU A 176 -10.00 -8.21 14.33
C GLU A 176 -9.03 -7.32 15.10
N GLU A 177 -8.31 -7.87 16.08
CA GLU A 177 -7.24 -7.16 16.81
C GLU A 177 -6.13 -6.67 15.87
N PHE A 178 -5.69 -7.53 14.94
CA PHE A 178 -4.73 -7.15 13.90
C PHE A 178 -5.27 -6.03 13.00
N THR A 179 -6.53 -6.11 12.59
CA THR A 179 -7.15 -5.10 11.72
C THR A 179 -7.16 -3.75 12.42
N GLU A 180 -7.58 -3.69 13.69
CA GLU A 180 -7.58 -2.45 14.47
C GLU A 180 -6.17 -1.86 14.60
N TRP A 181 -5.21 -2.69 15.01
CA TRP A 181 -3.81 -2.28 15.11
C TRP A 181 -3.27 -1.72 13.79
N LEU A 182 -3.52 -2.41 12.66
CA LEU A 182 -3.03 -2.00 11.34
C LEU A 182 -3.61 -0.64 10.92
N LEU A 183 -4.89 -0.41 11.18
CA LEU A 183 -5.55 0.85 10.85
C LEU A 183 -4.98 2.02 11.66
N ASP A 184 -4.77 1.80 12.96
CA ASP A 184 -4.22 2.82 13.86
C ASP A 184 -2.74 3.11 13.56
N ASP A 185 -1.93 2.07 13.34
CA ASP A 185 -0.52 2.24 12.96
C ASP A 185 -0.39 2.96 11.61
N HIS A 186 -1.21 2.59 10.61
CA HIS A 186 -1.20 3.27 9.32
C HIS A 186 -1.50 4.77 9.43
N VAL A 187 -2.47 5.17 10.26
CA VAL A 187 -2.78 6.59 10.48
C VAL A 187 -1.58 7.30 11.09
N LYS A 188 -1.01 6.75 12.18
CA LYS A 188 0.16 7.31 12.87
C LYS A 188 1.35 7.47 11.91
N LYS A 189 1.68 6.43 11.15
CA LYS A 189 2.80 6.42 10.21
C LYS A 189 2.57 7.34 9.02
N SER A 190 1.34 7.43 8.52
CA SER A 190 0.99 8.36 7.44
C SER A 190 1.20 9.82 7.87
N VAL A 191 0.87 10.17 9.11
CA VAL A 191 1.17 11.51 9.65
C VAL A 191 2.68 11.79 9.62
N GLU A 192 3.50 10.86 10.11
CA GLU A 192 4.97 10.98 10.10
C GLU A 192 5.53 11.17 8.67
N ILE A 193 5.02 10.39 7.71
CA ILE A 193 5.40 10.45 6.30
C ILE A 193 5.03 11.81 5.69
N VAL A 194 3.82 12.31 5.96
CA VAL A 194 3.33 13.59 5.43
C VAL A 194 4.13 14.74 6.00
N GLU A 195 4.42 14.74 7.30
CA GLU A 195 5.27 15.75 7.93
C GLU A 195 6.68 15.77 7.35
N TYR A 196 7.26 14.59 7.13
CA TYR A 196 8.55 14.47 6.47
C TYR A 196 8.50 14.99 5.03
N GLY A 197 7.47 14.63 4.25
CA GLY A 197 7.27 15.11 2.88
C GLY A 197 7.15 16.64 2.82
N LYS A 198 6.40 17.25 3.76
CA LYS A 198 6.30 18.72 3.87
C LYS A 198 7.66 19.36 4.12
N LYS A 199 8.44 18.85 5.08
CA LYS A 199 9.80 19.34 5.39
C LYS A 199 10.74 19.26 4.17
N ASN A 200 10.57 18.25 3.33
CA ASN A 200 11.36 18.03 2.11
C ASN A 200 10.71 18.59 0.84
N LYS A 201 9.70 19.46 0.96
CA LYS A 201 9.03 20.17 -0.15
C LYS A 201 8.41 19.25 -1.21
N TYR A 202 7.91 18.09 -0.80
CA TYR A 202 7.20 17.20 -1.70
C TYR A 202 5.90 17.85 -2.18
N LYS A 203 5.51 17.54 -3.41
CA LYS A 203 4.17 17.89 -3.87
C LYS A 203 3.17 16.96 -3.18
N ILE A 204 2.30 17.54 -2.36
CA ILE A 204 1.26 16.81 -1.63
C ILE A 204 -0.08 17.19 -2.23
N PHE A 205 -0.79 16.20 -2.76
CA PHE A 205 -2.16 16.35 -3.19
C PHE A 205 -3.06 15.72 -2.14
N GLN A 206 -3.97 16.52 -1.57
CA GLN A 206 -5.07 16.00 -0.79
C GLN A 206 -6.29 15.91 -1.69
N ARG A 207 -6.91 14.73 -1.72
CA ARG A 207 -8.12 14.46 -2.49
C ARG A 207 -9.18 13.90 -1.57
N GLU A 208 -10.35 14.50 -1.65
CA GLU A 208 -11.55 13.97 -1.05
C GLU A 208 -12.10 12.87 -1.95
N LEU A 209 -12.41 11.73 -1.36
CA LEU A 209 -13.21 10.73 -2.02
C LEU A 209 -14.69 10.99 -1.75
N SER A 210 -15.50 10.85 -2.79
CA SER A 210 -16.89 10.50 -2.59
C SER A 210 -16.94 8.98 -2.57
N LEU A 211 -17.05 8.40 -1.37
CA LEU A 211 -17.34 6.98 -1.25
C LEU A 211 -18.83 6.78 -1.58
N PRO A 212 -19.19 5.89 -2.51
CA PRO A 212 -20.55 5.39 -2.56
C PRO A 212 -20.85 4.66 -1.23
N THR A 213 -22.11 4.71 -0.80
CA THR A 213 -22.61 4.01 0.39
C THR A 213 -22.56 2.49 0.23
N ASP A 214 -22.47 2.02 -1.01
CA ASP A 214 -22.38 0.62 -1.35
C ASP A 214 -20.92 0.29 -1.64
N PHE A 215 -20.45 -0.87 -1.18
CA PHE A 215 -19.08 -1.41 -1.31
C PHE A 215 -18.69 -1.72 -2.78
N GLU A 216 -19.14 -0.91 -3.74
CA GLU A 216 -18.84 -1.04 -5.16
C GLU A 216 -17.41 -0.57 -5.43
N SER A 217 -16.50 -1.54 -5.38
CA SER A 217 -15.07 -1.36 -5.65
C SER A 217 -14.79 -0.60 -6.94
N GLU A 218 -15.63 -0.72 -7.97
CA GLU A 218 -15.44 -0.07 -9.26
C GLU A 218 -15.60 1.46 -9.20
N ILE A 219 -16.53 2.00 -8.41
CA ILE A 219 -16.74 3.45 -8.32
C ILE A 219 -15.56 4.11 -7.60
N LEU A 220 -15.15 3.53 -6.46
CA LEU A 220 -14.01 4.04 -5.70
C LEU A 220 -12.72 3.94 -6.51
N GLN A 221 -12.49 2.79 -7.14
CA GLN A 221 -11.35 2.60 -8.03
C GLN A 221 -11.33 3.67 -9.14
N LYS A 222 -12.46 3.89 -9.82
CA LYS A 222 -12.56 4.90 -10.88
C LYS A 222 -12.28 6.31 -10.37
N SER A 223 -12.84 6.68 -9.22
CA SER A 223 -12.58 7.99 -8.61
C SER A 223 -11.09 8.17 -8.29
N LEU A 224 -10.45 7.18 -7.65
CA LEU A 224 -9.01 7.23 -7.38
C LEU A 224 -8.18 7.29 -8.66
N GLN A 225 -8.57 6.52 -9.67
CA GLN A 225 -7.92 6.50 -10.98
C GLN A 225 -7.96 7.88 -11.65
N GLU A 226 -9.11 8.54 -11.63
CA GLU A 226 -9.26 9.91 -12.14
C GLU A 226 -8.36 10.90 -11.40
N GLN A 227 -8.17 10.74 -10.08
CA GLN A 227 -7.26 11.58 -9.31
C GLN A 227 -5.79 11.30 -9.63
N ILE A 228 -5.41 10.03 -9.78
CA ILE A 228 -4.08 9.62 -10.22
C ILE A 228 -3.77 10.18 -11.60
N ASN A 229 -4.74 10.16 -12.53
CA ASN A 229 -4.57 10.66 -13.88
C ASN A 229 -4.34 12.17 -13.96
N LYS A 230 -4.88 12.96 -13.02
CA LYS A 230 -4.65 14.42 -12.90
C LYS A 230 -3.26 14.81 -12.38
N ILE A 231 -2.52 13.86 -11.81
CA ILE A 231 -1.15 14.08 -11.34
C ILE A 231 -0.21 14.05 -12.51
#